data_AF-A0A1D7ZUK7-F1
#
_entry.id   AF-A0A1D7ZUK7-F1
#
_cell.length_a   1.000
_cell.length_b   1.000
_cell.length_c   1.000
_cell.angle_alpha   90.00
_cell.angle_beta   90.00
_cell.angle_gamma   90.00
#
_symmetry.space_group_name_H-M   'P 1'
#
loop_
_entity.id
_entity.type
_entity.pdbx_description
1 polymer ?
#
loop_
_entity_poly.entity_id
_entity_poly.type
_entity_poly.pdbx_seq_one_letter_code
_entity_poly.pdbx_strand_id
1 'polypeptide(L)'
;MVYATISGHNLELADYLQEQVASWPLAVMTADAAVAELPTGSLFFCPATYGAGELMDDGDLFLTDLTSSPLNGQPFWVVGIGDQCYGDDFGAAVLHADQVLRAAGGNQLAAPLIIDYELDDLAKDTLKKPLAQIKETLLDKP
;
A
#
# COMPACT_ATOMS: atom_id res chain seq x y z
N MET A 1 -8.21 5.97 -0.10
CA MET A 1 -7.96 5.54 1.29
C MET A 1 -6.58 4.91 1.33
N VAL A 2 -5.71 5.42 2.20
CA VAL A 2 -4.37 4.92 2.47
C VAL A 2 -4.44 4.09 3.75
N TYR A 3 -3.77 2.95 3.83
CA TYR A 3 -3.75 2.09 5.02
C TYR A 3 -2.32 1.81 5.41
N ALA A 4 -2.03 1.84 6.71
CA ALA A 4 -0.77 1.42 7.30
C ALA A 4 -1.03 0.78 8.66
N THR A 5 -0.13 -0.10 9.09
CA THR A 5 -0.18 -0.71 10.43
C THR A 5 0.75 -0.01 11.42
N ILE A 6 0.12 0.47 12.50
CA ILE A 6 0.55 0.65 13.89
C ILE A 6 1.78 1.51 14.23
N SER A 7 2.93 1.49 13.57
CA SER A 7 4.05 2.42 13.89
C SER A 7 5.29 2.16 13.05
N GLY A 8 6.17 3.16 12.98
CA GLY A 8 7.49 3.03 12.36
C GLY A 8 7.48 3.50 10.91
N HIS A 9 8.34 2.91 10.08
CA HIS A 9 8.61 3.44 8.74
C HIS A 9 7.43 3.30 7.76
N ASN A 10 6.54 2.33 7.96
CA ASN A 10 5.33 2.19 7.13
C ASN A 10 4.26 3.23 7.49
N LEU A 11 4.20 3.69 8.74
CA LEU A 11 3.38 4.83 9.14
C LEU A 11 3.91 6.12 8.52
N GLU A 12 5.23 6.36 8.59
CA GLU A 12 5.86 7.53 7.94
C GLU A 12 5.59 7.54 6.43
N LEU A 13 5.68 6.37 5.78
CA LEU A 13 5.33 6.22 4.38
C LEU A 13 3.85 6.55 4.10
N ALA A 14 2.91 6.05 4.90
CA ALA A 14 1.49 6.35 4.70
C ALA A 14 1.16 7.84 4.93
N ASP A 15 1.77 8.47 5.94
CA ASP A 15 1.62 9.90 6.19
C ASP A 15 2.17 10.73 5.02
N TYR A 16 3.37 10.38 4.54
CA TYR A 16 3.94 11.02 3.35
C TYR A 16 3.03 10.87 2.13
N LEU A 17 2.52 9.67 1.86
CA LEU A 17 1.60 9.43 0.74
C LEU A 17 0.31 10.23 0.88
N GLN A 18 -0.26 10.31 2.10
CA GLN A 18 -1.42 11.14 2.39
C GLN A 18 -1.14 12.60 2.04
N GLU A 19 0.01 13.15 2.42
CA GLU A 19 0.41 14.52 2.06
C GLU A 19 0.52 14.71 0.53
N GLN A 20 1.13 13.75 -0.18
CA GLN A 20 1.28 13.83 -1.64
C GLN A 20 -0.06 13.83 -2.36
N VAL A 21 -1.05 13.08 -1.86
CA VAL A 21 -2.38 12.98 -2.45
C VAL A 21 -3.38 13.98 -1.90
N ALA A 22 -3.06 14.73 -0.83
CA ALA A 22 -3.97 15.71 -0.22
C ALA A 22 -4.39 16.83 -1.17
N SER A 23 -3.56 17.13 -2.18
CA SER A 23 -3.88 18.10 -3.24
C SER A 23 -4.79 17.54 -4.34
N TRP A 24 -5.08 16.24 -4.33
CA TRP A 24 -5.91 15.60 -5.33
C TRP A 24 -7.39 15.83 -4.97
N PRO A 25 -8.30 15.93 -5.96
CA PRO A 25 -9.73 16.11 -5.72
C PRO A 25 -10.41 14.79 -5.27
N LEU A 26 -9.80 14.06 -4.34
CA LEU A 26 -10.26 12.79 -3.80
C LEU A 26 -10.33 12.86 -2.27
N ALA A 27 -11.29 12.15 -1.68
CA ALA A 27 -11.32 11.96 -0.23
C ALA A 27 -10.18 11.02 0.18
N VAL A 28 -9.25 11.55 0.97
CA VAL A 28 -8.13 10.78 1.53
C VAL A 28 -8.42 10.50 2.99
N MET A 29 -8.27 9.26 3.38
CA MET A 29 -8.44 8.78 4.74
C MET A 29 -7.29 7.82 5.01
N THR A 30 -6.77 7.85 6.23
CA THR A 30 -5.77 6.89 6.70
C THR A 30 -6.40 6.07 7.83
N ALA A 31 -6.26 4.76 7.77
CA ALA A 31 -6.77 3.85 8.80
C ALA A 31 -5.75 2.77 9.12
N ASP A 32 -5.78 2.34 10.38
CA ASP A 32 -5.03 1.17 10.83
C ASP A 32 -5.71 -0.11 10.34
N ALA A 33 -4.94 -1.10 9.87
CA ALA A 33 -5.49 -2.36 9.39
C ALA A 33 -6.34 -3.09 10.45
N ALA A 34 -6.03 -2.93 11.75
CA ALA A 34 -6.75 -3.57 12.85
C ALA A 34 -8.22 -3.11 12.99
N VAL A 35 -8.54 -1.91 12.49
CA VAL A 35 -9.89 -1.31 12.59
C VAL A 35 -10.44 -0.88 11.23
N ALA A 36 -9.69 -1.14 10.17
CA ALA A 36 -9.99 -0.76 8.81
C ALA A 36 -11.18 -1.56 8.27
N GLU A 37 -12.24 -0.86 7.85
CA GLU A 37 -13.20 -1.43 6.92
C GLU A 37 -12.66 -1.38 5.49
N LEU A 38 -13.16 -2.28 4.63
CA LEU A 38 -12.82 -2.24 3.22
C LEU A 38 -13.28 -0.92 2.59
N PRO A 39 -12.38 -0.22 1.86
CA PRO A 39 -12.71 1.07 1.27
C PRO A 39 -13.73 0.88 0.14
N THR A 40 -14.45 1.95 -0.23
CA THR A 40 -15.26 1.98 -1.48
C THR A 40 -14.55 2.71 -2.63
N GLY A 41 -13.41 3.37 -2.38
CA GLY A 41 -12.60 4.08 -3.37
C GLY A 41 -11.17 3.53 -3.48
N SER A 42 -10.25 4.22 -4.17
CA SER A 42 -8.89 3.70 -4.37
C SER A 42 -8.17 3.33 -3.06
N LEU A 43 -7.49 2.19 -3.03
CA LEU A 43 -6.80 1.62 -1.86
C LEU A 43 -5.27 1.74 -2.01
N PHE A 44 -4.58 2.44 -1.12
CA PHE A 44 -3.12 2.38 -1.02
C PHE A 44 -2.76 1.58 0.23
N PHE A 45 -2.20 0.39 0.08
CA PHE A 45 -1.86 -0.49 1.20
C PHE A 45 -0.36 -0.40 1.50
N CYS A 46 -0.01 -0.05 2.74
CA CYS A 46 1.37 0.19 3.16
C CYS A 46 1.86 -0.82 4.21
N PRO A 47 2.10 -2.08 3.81
CA PRO A 47 2.60 -3.10 4.73
C PRO A 47 4.07 -2.90 5.06
N ALA A 48 4.50 -3.35 6.23
CA ALA A 48 5.90 -3.62 6.53
C ALA A 48 6.16 -5.13 6.53
N THR A 49 7.36 -5.52 6.12
CA THR A 49 7.81 -6.92 6.14
C THR A 49 8.62 -7.18 7.41
N TYR A 50 8.26 -8.23 8.15
CA TYR A 50 8.89 -8.61 9.40
C TYR A 50 9.48 -10.01 9.32
N GLY A 51 10.50 -10.29 10.13
CA GLY A 51 11.05 -11.65 10.30
C GLY A 51 11.40 -12.31 8.96
N ALA A 52 10.83 -13.50 8.73
CA ALA A 52 11.05 -14.30 7.53
C ALA A 52 10.05 -13.96 6.39
N GLY A 53 9.77 -12.67 6.18
CA GLY A 53 8.88 -12.21 5.11
C GLY A 53 7.41 -12.00 5.51
N GLU A 54 7.14 -11.93 6.80
CA GLU A 54 5.80 -11.93 7.39
C GLU A 54 5.14 -10.54 7.37
N LEU A 55 3.81 -10.54 7.26
CA LEU A 55 2.97 -9.39 7.56
C LEU A 55 2.51 -9.49 9.02
N MET A 56 2.25 -8.35 9.68
CA MET A 56 1.65 -8.37 11.01
C MET A 56 0.21 -8.92 10.96
N ASP A 57 -0.22 -9.61 12.04
CA ASP A 57 -1.52 -10.28 12.15
C ASP A 57 -2.71 -9.43 11.66
N ASP A 58 -2.76 -8.14 12.03
CA ASP A 58 -3.86 -7.26 11.63
C ASP A 58 -3.90 -7.01 10.12
N GLY A 59 -2.73 -6.94 9.47
CA GLY A 59 -2.64 -6.86 8.02
C GLY A 59 -3.06 -8.16 7.35
N ASP A 60 -2.72 -9.32 7.94
CA ASP A 60 -3.11 -10.63 7.43
C ASP A 60 -4.62 -10.86 7.55
N LEU A 61 -5.23 -10.42 8.66
CA LEU A 61 -6.68 -10.43 8.86
C LEU A 61 -7.37 -9.54 7.83
N PHE A 62 -6.89 -8.32 7.61
CA PHE A 62 -7.42 -7.43 6.57
C PHE A 62 -7.37 -8.08 5.18
N LEU A 63 -6.26 -8.73 4.83
CA LEU A 63 -6.13 -9.45 3.56
C LEU A 63 -7.05 -10.68 3.48
N THR A 64 -7.23 -11.39 4.59
CA THR A 64 -8.12 -12.55 4.67
C THR A 64 -9.59 -12.17 4.47
N ASP A 65 -10.04 -11.02 4.98
CA ASP A 65 -11.42 -10.54 4.80
C ASP A 65 -11.78 -10.30 3.31
N LEU A 66 -10.79 -10.00 2.47
CA LEU A 66 -10.97 -9.88 1.01
C LEU A 66 -11.37 -11.18 0.34
N THR A 67 -11.09 -12.34 0.95
CA THR A 67 -11.54 -13.64 0.43
C THR A 67 -13.07 -13.77 0.47
N SER A 68 -13.71 -13.06 1.40
CA SER A 68 -15.16 -13.03 1.57
C SER A 68 -15.83 -11.82 0.90
N SER A 69 -15.08 -10.73 0.69
CA SER A 69 -15.53 -9.49 0.06
C SER A 69 -14.56 -9.04 -1.04
N PRO A 70 -14.76 -9.46 -2.31
CA PRO A 70 -13.84 -9.14 -3.39
C PRO A 70 -13.85 -7.65 -3.74
N LEU A 71 -12.71 -7.15 -4.24
CA LEU A 71 -12.50 -5.76 -4.63
C LEU A 71 -13.22 -5.36 -5.92
N ASN A 72 -13.66 -6.31 -6.75
CA ASN A 72 -14.55 -6.07 -7.90
C ASN A 72 -14.11 -4.92 -8.83
N GLY A 73 -12.82 -4.83 -9.16
CA GLY A 73 -12.25 -3.79 -10.03
C GLY A 73 -11.84 -2.50 -9.31
N GLN A 74 -11.94 -2.46 -7.98
CA GLN A 74 -11.53 -1.33 -7.18
C GLN A 74 -10.04 -1.03 -7.37
N PRO A 75 -9.67 0.24 -7.62
CA PRO A 75 -8.28 0.59 -7.84
C PRO A 75 -7.44 0.39 -6.58
N PHE A 76 -6.24 -0.16 -6.71
CA PHE A 76 -5.32 -0.28 -5.59
C PHE A 76 -3.86 -0.10 -5.98
N TRP A 77 -3.02 0.18 -4.98
CA TRP A 77 -1.57 0.15 -5.07
C TRP A 77 -0.98 -0.35 -3.76
N VAL A 78 0.07 -1.17 -3.82
CA VAL A 78 0.81 -1.62 -2.64
C VAL A 78 2.18 -0.98 -2.63
N VAL A 79 2.50 -0.30 -1.54
CA VAL A 79 3.79 0.37 -1.36
C VAL A 79 4.19 0.23 0.08
N GLY A 80 5.23 -0.55 0.35
CA GLY A 80 5.53 -1.01 1.70
C GLY A 80 6.99 -0.89 2.07
N ILE A 81 7.30 -1.27 3.31
CA ILE A 81 8.65 -1.30 3.86
C ILE A 81 9.18 -2.74 3.84
N GLY A 82 10.42 -2.89 3.39
CA GLY A 82 11.25 -4.06 3.60
C GLY A 82 12.61 -3.64 4.15
N ASP A 83 13.53 -4.58 4.32
CA ASP A 83 14.92 -4.29 4.64
C ASP A 83 15.81 -5.28 3.86
N GLN A 84 16.68 -4.75 2.99
CA GLN A 84 17.58 -5.57 2.16
C GLN A 84 18.52 -6.46 2.99
N CYS A 85 18.75 -6.16 4.27
CA CYS A 85 19.53 -7.01 5.17
C CYS A 85 18.91 -8.40 5.35
N TYR A 86 17.61 -8.57 5.05
CA TYR A 86 16.90 -9.85 5.10
C TYR A 86 16.99 -10.66 3.79
N GLY A 87 17.72 -10.16 2.78
CA GLY A 87 18.01 -10.91 1.55
C GLY A 87 16.74 -11.32 0.79
N ASP A 88 16.51 -12.62 0.67
CA ASP A 88 15.39 -13.18 -0.11
C ASP A 88 14.01 -12.79 0.45
N ASP A 89 13.93 -12.43 1.74
CA ASP A 89 12.69 -12.02 2.40
C ASP A 89 12.39 -10.52 2.21
N PHE A 90 13.26 -9.78 1.50
CA PHE A 90 13.09 -8.34 1.24
C PHE A 90 11.76 -8.04 0.56
N GLY A 91 10.84 -7.43 1.31
CA GLY A 91 9.55 -6.99 0.80
C GLY A 91 8.55 -8.13 0.53
N ALA A 92 8.78 -9.33 1.05
CA ALA A 92 7.92 -10.49 0.81
C ALA A 92 6.44 -10.21 1.19
N ALA A 93 6.19 -9.50 2.30
CA ALA A 93 4.84 -9.12 2.70
C ALA A 93 4.18 -8.13 1.72
N VAL A 94 4.96 -7.22 1.15
CA VAL A 94 4.51 -6.26 0.11
C VAL A 94 4.06 -7.01 -1.14
N LEU A 95 4.89 -7.96 -1.60
CA LEU A 95 4.61 -8.78 -2.78
C LEU A 95 3.43 -9.72 -2.54
N HIS A 96 3.31 -10.28 -1.35
CA HIS A 96 2.18 -11.11 -0.95
C HIS A 96 0.87 -10.32 -0.98
N ALA A 97 0.84 -9.14 -0.35
CA ALA A 97 -0.34 -8.29 -0.34
C ALA A 97 -0.78 -7.89 -1.76
N ASP A 98 0.17 -7.54 -2.63
CA ASP A 98 -0.13 -7.24 -4.05
C ASP A 98 -0.81 -8.44 -4.74
N GLN A 99 -0.28 -9.64 -4.55
CA GLN A 99 -0.86 -10.86 -5.12
C GLN A 99 -2.28 -11.11 -4.62
N VAL A 100 -2.52 -10.96 -3.31
CA VAL A 100 -3.85 -11.16 -2.71
C VAL A 100 -4.85 -10.13 -3.23
N LEU A 101 -4.49 -8.84 -3.27
CA LEU A 101 -5.36 -7.77 -3.78
C LEU A 101 -5.71 -7.96 -5.25
N ARG A 102 -4.76 -8.43 -6.07
CA ARG A 102 -5.03 -8.80 -7.48
C ARG A 102 -5.95 -10.00 -7.59
N ALA A 103 -5.72 -11.04 -6.79
CA ALA A 103 -6.57 -12.25 -6.77
C ALA A 103 -8.00 -11.94 -6.31
N ALA A 104 -8.17 -10.96 -5.42
CA ALA A 104 -9.48 -10.44 -5.00
C ALA A 104 -10.18 -9.57 -6.06
N GLY A 105 -9.60 -9.43 -7.26
CA GLY A 105 -10.18 -8.69 -8.38
C GLY A 105 -9.88 -7.19 -8.36
N GLY A 106 -8.88 -6.73 -7.60
CA GLY A 106 -8.46 -5.34 -7.60
C GLY A 106 -7.85 -4.90 -8.94
N ASN A 107 -7.98 -3.62 -9.28
CA ASN A 107 -7.34 -2.99 -10.43
C ASN A 107 -6.03 -2.29 -10.01
N GLN A 108 -4.89 -2.91 -10.30
CA GLN A 108 -3.58 -2.40 -9.90
C GLN A 108 -3.25 -1.10 -10.65
N LEU A 109 -2.98 -0.03 -9.90
CA LEU A 109 -2.68 1.30 -10.44
C LEU A 109 -1.20 1.47 -10.83
N ALA A 110 -0.30 0.83 -10.09
CA ALA A 110 1.14 0.80 -10.34
C ALA A 110 1.74 -0.50 -9.78
N ALA A 111 2.93 -0.89 -10.25
CA ALA A 111 3.65 -2.03 -9.70
C ALA A 111 3.91 -1.85 -8.19
N PRO A 112 3.96 -2.94 -7.40
CA PRO A 112 4.26 -2.82 -5.99
C PRO A 112 5.67 -2.24 -5.81
N LEU A 113 5.82 -1.33 -4.84
CA LEU A 113 7.09 -0.70 -4.53
C LEU A 113 7.50 -1.06 -3.10
N ILE A 114 8.77 -1.42 -2.93
CA ILE A 114 9.35 -1.75 -1.63
C ILE A 114 10.37 -0.65 -1.33
N ILE A 115 10.12 0.09 -0.25
CA ILE A 115 11.06 1.06 0.31
C ILE A 115 12.02 0.29 1.22
N ASP A 116 13.31 0.54 1.05
CA ASP A 116 14.36 -0.12 1.83
C ASP A 116 14.57 0.60 3.16
N TYR A 117 14.13 -0.06 4.23
CA TYR A 117 14.20 0.33 5.62
C TYR A 117 13.46 1.63 5.96
N GLU A 118 13.90 2.79 5.46
CA GLU A 118 13.40 4.12 5.86
C GLU A 118 13.01 5.01 4.67
N LEU A 119 12.23 6.06 4.94
CA LEU A 119 11.74 7.00 3.93
C LEU A 119 12.70 8.18 3.70
N ASP A 120 13.90 7.87 3.22
CA ASP A 120 14.90 8.87 2.87
C ASP A 120 14.56 9.67 1.58
N ASP A 121 15.43 10.60 1.19
CA ASP A 121 15.21 11.42 -0.01
C ASP A 121 15.21 10.61 -1.30
N LEU A 122 15.97 9.51 -1.36
CA LEU A 122 16.01 8.62 -2.51
C LEU A 122 14.69 7.86 -2.63
N ALA A 123 14.21 7.27 -1.53
CA ALA A 123 12.91 6.63 -1.43
C ALA A 123 11.79 7.59 -1.87
N LYS A 124 11.79 8.83 -1.37
CA LYS A 124 10.83 9.87 -1.79
C LYS A 124 10.91 10.18 -3.29
N ASP A 125 12.10 10.21 -3.88
CA ASP A 125 12.25 10.41 -5.32
C ASP A 125 11.65 9.25 -6.13
N THR A 126 11.84 8.00 -5.68
CA THR A 126 11.27 6.83 -6.35
C THR A 126 9.74 6.82 -6.37
N LEU A 127 9.09 7.43 -5.37
CA LEU A 127 7.63 7.52 -5.27
C LEU A 127 7.00 8.50 -6.28
N LYS A 128 7.76 9.48 -6.77
CA LYS A 128 7.23 10.54 -7.64
C LYS A 128 6.64 10.01 -8.94
N LYS A 129 7.33 9.06 -9.60
CA LYS A 129 6.90 8.51 -10.88
C LYS A 129 5.61 7.67 -10.76
N PRO A 130 5.51 6.68 -9.84
CA PRO A 130 4.25 5.99 -9.58
C PRO A 130 3.12 6.94 -9.21
N LEU A 131 3.36 7.92 -8.34
CA LEU A 131 2.32 8.87 -7.93
C LEU A 131 1.78 9.70 -9.10
N ALA A 132 2.65 10.16 -10.01
CA ALA A 132 2.22 10.86 -11.22
C ALA A 132 1.35 9.96 -12.12
N GLN A 133 1.78 8.72 -12.37
CA GLN A 133 1.01 7.74 -13.14
C GLN A 133 -0.35 7.43 -12.51
N ILE A 134 -0.38 7.25 -11.18
CA ILE A 134 -1.61 6.97 -10.44
C ILE A 134 -2.56 8.17 -10.54
N LYS A 135 -2.03 9.39 -10.41
CA LYS A 135 -2.81 10.62 -10.55
C LYS A 135 -3.50 10.70 -11.91
N GLU A 136 -2.74 10.49 -12.98
CA GLU A 136 -3.29 10.47 -14.35
C GLU A 136 -4.37 9.39 -14.49
N THR A 137 -4.11 8.18 -13.98
CA THR A 137 -5.05 7.05 -14.06
C THR A 137 -6.37 7.32 -13.31
N LEU A 138 -6.31 7.98 -12.17
CA LEU A 138 -7.47 8.25 -11.32
C LEU A 138 -8.24 9.50 -11.72
N LEU A 139 -7.56 10.53 -12.22
CA LEU A 139 -8.15 11.86 -12.45
C LEU A 139 -8.37 12.18 -13.93
N ASP A 140 -7.55 11.64 -14.83
CA ASP A 140 -7.57 12.00 -16.25
C ASP A 140 -8.34 10.97 -17.11
N LYS A 141 -9.26 10.21 -16.49
CA LYS A 141 -10.24 9.43 -17.27
C LYS A 141 -11.24 10.40 -17.94
N PRO A 142 -11.45 10.27 -19.26
CA PRO A 142 -12.41 11.11 -20.00
C PRO A 142 -13.87 10.89 -19.57
#